data_AF-A0A950ZTQ9-F1
#
_entry.id   AF-A0A950ZTQ9-F1
#
_cell.length_a   1.000
_cell.length_b   1.000
_cell.length_c   1.000
_cell.angle_alpha   90.00
_cell.angle_beta   90.00
_cell.angle_gamma   90.00
#
_symmetry.space_group_name_H-M   'P 1'
#
loop_
_entity.id
_entity.type
_entity.pdbx_description
1 polymer ?
#
loop_
_entity_poly.entity_id
_entity_poly.type
_entity_poly.pdbx_seq_one_letter_code
_entity_poly.pdbx_strand_id
1 'polypeptide(L)'
;MAKLGFKRQGRAWNRGSGGLVHVINLHGSKYNVLTQLSPVLFYVNIGVFIPEVHELVWAEPSPAFVREAYCQIRQRLNTLAREPKRLIMAPEPTRTLEQQGEQLTREILEYGVSFLDRLSSLDAVDQELTDMLSQRAYRGDVFAPAYVAEVVGDHARAVRLLLELYPRIGKDRLWQGRIHRLAARVGVELPSTQPTHQSTPADPRWTRHWLTSVPNVEARRLR
;
A
#
# COMPACT_ATOMS: atom_id res chain seq x y z
N MET A 1 4.89 -23.29 -4.32
CA MET A 1 3.79 -22.41 -3.83
C MET A 1 2.62 -23.18 -3.23
N ALA A 2 1.88 -24.04 -3.96
CA ALA A 2 0.72 -24.75 -3.41
C ALA A 2 1.04 -25.59 -2.15
N LYS A 3 2.18 -26.31 -2.16
CA LYS A 3 2.69 -27.05 -0.99
C LYS A 3 2.96 -26.18 0.25
N LEU A 4 3.09 -24.87 0.07
CA LEU A 4 3.31 -23.88 1.14
C LEU A 4 2.01 -23.19 1.57
N GLY A 5 0.85 -23.71 1.17
CA GLY A 5 -0.47 -23.19 1.52
C GLY A 5 -0.95 -21.99 0.68
N PHE A 6 -0.17 -21.56 -0.32
CA PHE A 6 -0.58 -20.44 -1.17
C PHE A 6 -1.65 -20.84 -2.18
N LYS A 7 -2.76 -20.10 -2.18
CA LYS A 7 -3.81 -20.13 -3.21
C LYS A 7 -3.56 -19.03 -4.23
N ARG A 8 -3.79 -19.30 -5.51
CA ARG A 8 -3.51 -18.37 -6.61
C ARG A 8 -4.80 -17.77 -7.17
N GLN A 9 -4.79 -16.47 -7.45
CA GLN A 9 -5.78 -15.79 -8.29
C GLN A 9 -5.07 -14.82 -9.24
N GLY A 10 -5.13 -15.11 -10.55
CA GLY A 10 -4.43 -14.34 -11.57
C GLY A 10 -2.91 -14.32 -11.38
N ARG A 11 -2.38 -13.15 -11.03
CA ARG A 11 -0.95 -12.89 -10.78
C ARG A 11 -0.60 -12.76 -9.30
N ALA A 12 -1.54 -13.07 -8.42
CA ALA A 12 -1.36 -12.98 -6.97
C ALA A 12 -1.51 -14.36 -6.32
N TRP A 13 -0.79 -14.55 -5.21
CA TRP A 13 -0.80 -15.73 -4.37
C TRP A 13 -0.98 -15.30 -2.91
N ASN A 14 -1.95 -15.91 -2.23
CA ASN A 14 -2.26 -15.63 -0.83
C ASN A 14 -2.14 -16.90 0.02
N ARG A 15 -1.62 -16.77 1.24
CA ARG A 15 -1.82 -17.76 2.32
C ARG A 15 -2.19 -17.04 3.61
N GLY A 16 -3.00 -17.69 4.45
CA GLY A 16 -3.22 -17.23 5.82
C GLY A 16 -2.07 -17.65 6.74
N SER A 17 -1.74 -16.84 7.73
CA SER A 17 -0.77 -17.15 8.78
C SER A 17 -1.06 -16.30 10.02
N GLY A 18 -1.37 -16.92 11.16
CA GLY A 18 -1.60 -16.19 12.42
C GLY A 18 -2.66 -15.07 12.38
N GLY A 19 -3.75 -15.27 11.62
CA GLY A 19 -4.77 -14.23 11.42
C GLY A 19 -4.40 -13.16 10.37
N LEU A 20 -3.19 -13.22 9.81
CA LEU A 20 -2.70 -12.35 8.75
C LEU A 20 -2.85 -13.02 7.39
N VAL A 21 -2.72 -12.23 6.32
CA VAL A 21 -2.64 -12.74 4.95
C VAL A 21 -1.31 -12.35 4.33
N HIS A 22 -0.52 -13.35 3.95
CA HIS A 22 0.72 -13.16 3.20
C HIS A 22 0.39 -13.13 1.72
N VAL A 23 0.89 -12.11 1.02
CA VAL A 23 0.59 -11.85 -0.39
C VAL A 23 1.88 -11.81 -1.20
N ILE A 24 1.89 -12.53 -2.32
CA ILE A 24 2.92 -12.43 -3.35
C ILE A 24 2.22 -12.04 -4.65
N ASN A 25 2.66 -10.98 -5.31
CA ASN A 25 2.01 -10.46 -6.51
C ASN A 25 3.01 -10.11 -7.61
N LEU A 26 2.79 -10.66 -8.81
CA LEU A 26 3.53 -10.31 -10.02
C LEU A 26 2.88 -9.11 -10.71
N HIS A 27 3.60 -8.00 -10.77
CA HIS A 27 3.13 -6.76 -11.36
C HIS A 27 3.97 -6.41 -12.60
N GLY A 28 3.37 -6.50 -13.79
CA GLY A 28 3.99 -6.02 -15.02
C GLY A 28 4.18 -4.50 -15.00
N SER A 29 5.27 -4.01 -15.57
CA SER A 29 5.52 -2.58 -15.73
C SER A 29 4.53 -1.98 -16.73
N LYS A 30 4.05 -0.77 -16.43
CA LYS A 30 3.26 0.04 -17.38
C LYS A 30 4.07 0.49 -18.60
N TYR A 31 5.41 0.42 -18.53
CA TYR A 31 6.33 0.79 -19.61
C TYR A 31 6.67 -0.39 -20.53
N ASN A 32 6.02 -1.54 -20.35
CA ASN A 32 6.15 -2.64 -21.31
C ASN A 32 5.56 -2.22 -22.65
N VAL A 33 6.43 -1.99 -23.62
CA VAL A 33 6.03 -1.83 -25.01
C VAL A 33 6.09 -3.21 -25.65
N LEU A 34 4.99 -3.64 -26.27
CA LEU A 34 4.90 -4.90 -27.02
C LEU A 34 5.66 -4.79 -28.36
N THR A 35 6.94 -4.41 -28.31
CA THR A 35 7.85 -4.53 -29.44
C THR A 35 8.75 -5.74 -29.19
N GLN A 36 9.15 -6.42 -30.27
CA GLN A 36 10.04 -7.58 -30.20
C GLN A 36 11.43 -7.26 -29.60
N LEU A 37 11.73 -5.99 -29.36
CA LEU A 37 13.04 -5.49 -28.94
C LEU A 37 13.08 -4.97 -27.50
N SER A 38 11.94 -4.91 -26.80
CA SER A 38 11.90 -4.40 -25.42
C SER A 38 11.80 -5.55 -24.42
N PRO A 39 12.67 -5.61 -23.39
CA PRO A 39 12.53 -6.60 -22.35
C PRO A 39 11.18 -6.45 -21.64
N VAL A 40 10.47 -7.56 -21.41
CA VAL A 40 9.24 -7.54 -20.60
C VAL A 40 9.63 -7.26 -19.17
N LEU A 41 9.15 -6.15 -18.65
CA LEU A 41 9.47 -5.68 -17.32
C LEU A 41 8.38 -6.09 -16.31
N PHE A 42 8.75 -6.72 -15.20
CA PHE A 42 7.84 -6.97 -14.08
C PHE A 42 8.54 -6.93 -12.72
N TYR A 43 7.73 -6.77 -11.67
CA TYR A 43 8.12 -6.75 -10.26
C TYR A 43 7.41 -7.87 -9.51
N VAL A 44 8.10 -8.43 -8.53
CA VAL A 44 7.47 -9.29 -7.52
C VAL A 44 7.32 -8.48 -6.25
N ASN A 45 6.08 -8.20 -5.87
CA ASN A 45 5.76 -7.52 -4.63
C ASN A 45 5.34 -8.57 -3.59
N ILE A 46 5.86 -8.40 -2.38
CA ILE A 46 5.66 -9.25 -1.22
C ILE A 46 4.99 -8.38 -0.16
N GLY A 47 3.92 -8.85 0.47
CA GLY A 47 3.21 -8.05 1.45
C GLY A 47 2.52 -8.85 2.54
N VAL A 48 2.30 -8.18 3.66
CA VAL A 48 1.50 -8.67 4.78
C VAL A 48 0.27 -7.79 4.91
N PHE A 49 -0.89 -8.41 4.84
CA PHE A 49 -2.18 -7.80 5.07
C PHE A 49 -2.69 -8.16 6.45
N ILE A 50 -3.17 -7.13 7.15
CA ILE A 50 -3.72 -7.19 8.50
C ILE A 50 -5.22 -6.90 8.36
N PRO A 51 -6.09 -7.94 8.34
CA PRO A 51 -7.52 -7.79 8.13
C PRO A 51 -8.17 -6.72 9.02
N GLU A 52 -7.85 -6.73 10.31
CA GLU A 52 -8.43 -5.83 11.29
C GLU A 52 -8.05 -4.35 11.04
N VAL A 53 -6.81 -4.07 10.58
CA VAL A 53 -6.43 -2.71 10.17
C VAL A 53 -7.31 -2.27 9.01
N HIS A 54 -7.50 -3.13 8.02
CA HIS A 54 -8.32 -2.80 6.86
C HIS A 54 -9.76 -2.50 7.26
N GLU A 55 -10.38 -3.39 8.02
CA GLU A 55 -11.77 -3.25 8.45
C GLU A 55 -12.00 -2.00 9.30
N LEU A 56 -11.09 -1.72 10.24
CA LEU A 56 -11.18 -0.54 11.09
C LEU A 56 -10.96 0.76 10.30
N VAL A 57 -9.88 0.83 9.52
CA VAL A 57 -9.42 2.05 8.86
C VAL A 57 -10.30 2.36 7.66
N TRP A 58 -10.72 1.37 6.90
CA TRP A 58 -11.49 1.56 5.67
C TRP A 58 -13.00 1.42 5.88
N ALA A 59 -13.43 0.86 7.02
CA ALA A 59 -14.84 0.55 7.29
C ALA A 59 -15.46 -0.36 6.22
N GLU A 60 -14.65 -1.27 5.69
CA GLU A 60 -15.00 -2.21 4.63
C GLU A 60 -14.60 -3.63 5.06
N PRO A 61 -15.38 -4.67 4.73
CA PRO A 61 -15.00 -6.04 5.05
C PRO A 61 -13.72 -6.45 4.32
N SER A 62 -12.88 -7.26 4.96
CA SER A 62 -11.68 -7.79 4.32
C SER A 62 -12.00 -8.53 3.02
N PRO A 63 -11.23 -8.30 1.93
CA PRO A 63 -11.48 -8.98 0.67
C PRO A 63 -11.16 -10.48 0.80
N ALA A 64 -12.02 -11.33 0.23
CA ALA A 64 -11.81 -12.79 0.21
C ALA A 64 -10.47 -13.19 -0.45
N PHE A 65 -9.99 -12.37 -1.39
CA PHE A 65 -8.65 -12.48 -1.97
C PHE A 65 -7.96 -11.11 -1.98
N VAL A 66 -6.96 -10.97 -1.12
CA VAL A 66 -6.16 -9.76 -0.95
C VAL A 66 -5.23 -9.51 -2.14
N ARG A 67 -5.18 -8.26 -2.60
CA ARG A 67 -4.16 -7.75 -3.53
C ARG A 67 -3.09 -6.99 -2.75
N GLU A 68 -1.88 -6.95 -3.27
CA GLU A 68 -0.74 -6.31 -2.60
C GLU A 68 -0.96 -4.82 -2.27
N ALA A 69 -1.79 -4.12 -3.05
CA ALA A 69 -2.15 -2.72 -2.79
C ALA A 69 -2.86 -2.51 -1.43
N TYR A 70 -3.46 -3.56 -0.85
CA TYR A 70 -4.12 -3.49 0.45
C TYR A 70 -3.18 -3.80 1.62
N CYS A 71 -1.97 -4.32 1.36
CA CYS A 71 -1.06 -4.77 2.41
C CYS A 71 -0.47 -3.59 3.20
N GLN A 72 -0.41 -3.76 4.52
CA GLN A 72 0.15 -2.79 5.47
C GLN A 72 1.68 -2.82 5.44
N ILE A 73 2.28 -3.99 5.25
CA ILE A 73 3.72 -4.13 4.96
C ILE A 73 3.87 -4.52 3.50
N ARG A 74 4.74 -3.81 2.78
CA ARG A 74 4.99 -4.01 1.36
C ARG A 74 6.47 -3.92 1.07
N GLN A 75 7.00 -4.95 0.42
CA GLN A 75 8.38 -5.03 -0.02
C GLN A 75 8.44 -5.52 -1.46
N ARG A 76 9.44 -5.07 -2.22
CA ARG A 76 9.77 -5.71 -3.48
C ARG A 76 10.80 -6.79 -3.25
N LEU A 77 10.70 -7.89 -3.98
CA LEU A 77 11.63 -9.01 -3.87
C LEU A 77 13.08 -8.57 -4.07
N ASN A 78 13.35 -7.66 -5.00
CA ASN A 78 14.70 -7.14 -5.25
C ASN A 78 15.24 -6.29 -4.07
N THR A 79 14.38 -5.62 -3.31
CA THR A 79 14.78 -4.97 -2.05
C THR A 79 15.17 -6.01 -1.00
N LEU A 80 14.37 -7.08 -0.85
CA LEU A 80 14.64 -8.17 0.10
C LEU A 80 15.94 -8.92 -0.23
N ALA A 81 16.22 -9.11 -1.53
CA ALA A 81 17.47 -9.69 -2.02
C ALA A 81 18.68 -8.74 -1.91
N ARG A 82 18.51 -7.52 -1.39
CA ARG A 82 19.54 -6.46 -1.33
C ARG A 82 20.10 -6.06 -2.71
N GLU A 83 19.29 -6.23 -3.74
CA GLU A 83 19.59 -5.86 -5.13
C GLU A 83 18.59 -4.79 -5.63
N PRO A 84 18.48 -3.60 -5.01
CA PRO A 84 17.46 -2.61 -5.37
C PRO A 84 17.60 -2.10 -6.81
N LYS A 85 18.83 -2.15 -7.36
CA LYS A 85 19.15 -1.79 -8.75
C LYS A 85 18.88 -2.90 -9.75
N ARG A 86 18.59 -4.13 -9.29
CA ARG A 86 18.00 -5.18 -10.13
C ARG A 86 16.56 -4.79 -10.39
N LEU A 87 16.45 -3.75 -11.20
CA LEU A 87 15.29 -3.36 -11.92
C LEU A 87 15.05 -4.56 -12.81
N ILE A 88 14.10 -5.37 -12.40
CA ILE A 88 13.27 -6.08 -13.35
C ILE A 88 13.90 -7.37 -13.88
N MET A 89 13.11 -8.44 -13.81
CA MET A 89 13.40 -9.63 -14.57
C MET A 89 13.09 -9.37 -16.05
N ALA A 90 14.06 -8.81 -16.74
CA ALA A 90 14.11 -8.88 -18.19
C ALA A 90 14.47 -10.33 -18.57
N PRO A 91 13.84 -10.92 -19.60
CA PRO A 91 14.29 -12.20 -20.09
C PRO A 91 15.77 -12.16 -20.47
N GLU A 92 16.60 -12.95 -19.79
CA GLU A 92 18.00 -13.10 -20.16
C GLU A 92 18.06 -13.82 -21.52
N PRO A 93 18.66 -13.23 -22.57
CA PRO A 93 18.67 -13.83 -23.91
C PRO A 93 19.31 -15.23 -23.94
N THR A 94 20.18 -15.51 -22.98
CA THR A 94 20.92 -16.77 -22.84
C THR A 94 20.17 -17.83 -22.02
N ARG A 95 19.01 -17.51 -21.43
CA ARG A 95 18.23 -18.43 -20.61
C ARG A 95 16.86 -18.70 -21.21
N THR A 96 16.47 -19.96 -21.18
CA THR A 96 15.09 -20.38 -21.47
C THR A 96 14.11 -19.79 -20.44
N LEU A 97 12.82 -19.71 -20.80
CA LEU A 97 11.78 -19.23 -19.89
C LEU A 97 11.67 -20.12 -18.64
N GLU A 98 11.91 -21.43 -18.80
CA GLU A 98 11.93 -22.42 -17.74
C GLU A 98 13.03 -22.12 -16.73
N GLN A 99 14.27 -21.92 -17.20
CA GLN A 99 15.41 -21.59 -16.34
C GLN A 99 15.20 -20.28 -15.56
N GLN A 100 14.59 -19.28 -16.20
CA GLN A 100 14.26 -18.02 -15.54
C GLN A 100 13.13 -18.19 -14.52
N GLY A 101 12.11 -19.00 -14.84
CA GLY A 101 11.03 -19.34 -13.93
C GLY A 101 11.51 -20.10 -12.69
N GLU A 102 12.45 -21.02 -12.87
CA GLU A 102 13.11 -21.75 -11.78
C GLU A 102 13.93 -20.83 -10.89
N GLN A 103 14.75 -19.95 -11.49
CA GLN A 103 15.50 -18.95 -10.73
C GLN A 103 14.57 -18.04 -9.94
N LEU A 104 13.53 -17.48 -10.57
CA LEU A 104 12.57 -16.64 -9.87
C LEU A 104 11.90 -17.38 -8.72
N THR A 105 11.54 -18.64 -8.95
CA THR A 105 10.92 -19.46 -7.92
C THR A 105 11.87 -19.63 -6.74
N ARG A 106 13.16 -19.90 -6.98
CA ARG A 106 14.17 -19.97 -5.91
C ARG A 106 14.28 -18.65 -5.15
N GLU A 107 14.38 -17.51 -5.84
CA GLU A 107 14.49 -16.19 -5.21
C GLU A 107 13.23 -15.84 -4.40
N ILE A 108 12.02 -16.15 -4.92
CA ILE A 108 10.77 -15.97 -4.19
C ILE A 108 10.77 -16.80 -2.91
N LEU A 109 11.22 -18.06 -2.97
CA LEU A 109 11.28 -18.93 -1.79
C LEU A 109 12.32 -18.43 -0.78
N GLU A 110 13.53 -18.14 -1.26
CA GLU A 110 14.67 -17.74 -0.43
C GLU A 110 14.44 -16.39 0.27
N TYR A 111 14.01 -15.37 -0.48
CA TYR A 111 13.88 -14.01 0.06
C TYR A 111 12.44 -13.67 0.43
N GLY A 112 11.50 -13.95 -0.47
CA GLY A 112 10.09 -13.57 -0.30
C GLY A 112 9.38 -14.39 0.77
N VAL A 113 9.40 -15.71 0.65
CA VAL A 113 8.73 -16.60 1.61
C VAL A 113 9.42 -16.57 2.95
N SER A 114 10.76 -16.56 3.01
CA SER A 114 11.48 -16.41 4.28
C SER A 114 11.20 -15.07 4.98
N PHE A 115 11.01 -13.98 4.24
CA PHE A 115 10.55 -12.71 4.82
C PHE A 115 9.16 -12.85 5.42
N LEU A 116 8.23 -13.43 4.66
CA LEU A 116 6.85 -13.63 5.09
C LEU A 116 6.75 -14.57 6.30
N ASP A 117 7.53 -15.64 6.36
CA ASP A 117 7.51 -16.61 7.47
C ASP A 117 7.97 -15.98 8.80
N ARG A 118 8.79 -14.91 8.76
CA ARG A 118 9.11 -14.14 9.97
C ARG A 118 7.96 -13.28 10.46
N LEU A 119 6.98 -12.97 9.60
CA LEU A 119 5.88 -12.05 9.89
C LEU A 119 4.55 -12.79 10.10
N SER A 120 4.59 -13.91 10.82
CA SER A 120 3.42 -14.77 11.06
C SER A 120 2.61 -14.39 12.31
N SER A 121 2.94 -13.29 13.00
CA SER A 121 2.23 -12.78 14.17
C SER A 121 2.27 -11.26 14.23
N LEU A 122 1.36 -10.66 15.01
CA LEU A 122 1.33 -9.20 15.20
C LEU A 122 2.56 -8.68 15.95
N ASP A 123 3.14 -9.43 16.90
CA ASP A 123 4.41 -9.06 17.55
C ASP A 123 5.56 -8.95 16.55
N ALA A 124 5.66 -9.90 15.62
CA ALA A 124 6.72 -9.86 14.61
C ALA A 124 6.50 -8.74 13.59
N VAL A 125 5.25 -8.49 13.21
CA VAL A 125 4.84 -7.33 12.40
C VAL A 125 5.19 -6.03 13.12
N ASP A 126 4.98 -5.93 14.42
CA ASP A 126 5.28 -4.74 15.22
C ASP A 126 6.77 -4.42 15.21
N GLN A 127 7.61 -5.42 15.43
CA GLN A 127 9.07 -5.27 15.38
C GLN A 127 9.52 -4.78 14.01
N GLU A 128 9.03 -5.40 12.93
CA GLU A 128 9.37 -5.00 11.57
C GLU A 128 8.90 -3.57 11.25
N LEU A 129 7.69 -3.18 11.65
CA LEU A 129 7.19 -1.82 11.47
C LEU A 129 8.06 -0.80 12.23
N THR A 130 8.46 -1.13 13.46
CA THR A 130 9.36 -0.30 14.27
C THR A 130 10.70 -0.09 13.57
N ASP A 131 11.30 -1.16 13.07
CA ASP A 131 12.56 -1.12 12.34
C ASP A 131 12.42 -0.28 11.06
N MET A 132 11.37 -0.50 10.25
CA MET A 132 11.10 0.27 9.04
C MET A 132 10.88 1.76 9.30
N LEU A 133 10.21 2.11 10.41
CA LEU A 133 10.00 3.50 10.82
C LEU A 133 11.32 4.16 11.23
N SER A 134 12.15 3.47 12.02
CA SER A 134 13.45 3.99 12.47
C SER A 134 14.38 4.31 11.29
N GLN A 135 14.31 3.49 10.23
CA GLN A 135 15.10 3.65 9.00
C GLN A 135 14.46 4.64 8.00
N ARG A 136 13.30 5.22 8.32
CA ARG A 136 12.48 6.04 7.39
C ARG A 136 12.16 5.32 6.07
N ALA A 137 12.15 3.99 6.10
CA ALA A 137 11.93 3.11 4.96
C ALA A 137 10.45 2.75 4.77
N TYR A 138 9.61 2.96 5.79
CA TYR A 138 8.19 2.63 5.72
C TYR A 138 7.45 3.46 4.66
N ARG A 139 6.75 2.76 3.76
CA ARG A 139 5.90 3.33 2.69
C ARG A 139 4.52 2.65 2.62
N GLY A 140 4.15 1.94 3.69
CA GLY A 140 2.91 1.19 3.79
C GLY A 140 1.73 2.03 4.26
N ASP A 141 0.72 1.35 4.79
CA ASP A 141 -0.45 1.97 5.39
C ASP A 141 -0.05 2.72 6.67
N VAL A 142 -0.16 4.04 6.65
CA VAL A 142 0.27 4.92 7.75
C VAL A 142 -0.43 4.65 9.08
N PHE A 143 -1.56 3.94 9.09
CA PHE A 143 -2.32 3.60 10.29
C PHE A 143 -1.83 2.33 10.98
N ALA A 144 -1.19 1.42 10.23
CA ALA A 144 -0.82 0.10 10.72
C ALA A 144 0.11 0.15 11.94
N PRO A 145 1.16 1.00 12.00
CA PRO A 145 2.04 1.01 13.17
C PRO A 145 1.32 1.35 14.48
N ALA A 146 0.40 2.32 14.46
CA ALA A 146 -0.34 2.69 15.65
C ALA A 146 -1.34 1.60 16.08
N TYR A 147 -2.04 1.00 15.13
CA TYR A 147 -2.94 -0.12 15.42
C TYR A 147 -2.18 -1.32 15.99
N VAL A 148 -1.08 -1.72 15.34
CA VAL A 148 -0.32 -2.91 15.76
C VAL A 148 0.27 -2.68 17.15
N ALA A 149 0.83 -1.50 17.43
CA ALA A 149 1.32 -1.12 18.75
C ALA A 149 0.25 -1.27 19.84
N GLU A 150 -0.98 -0.82 19.57
CA GLU A 150 -2.10 -0.98 20.51
C GLU A 150 -2.41 -2.45 20.78
N VAL A 151 -2.49 -3.28 19.73
CA VAL A 151 -2.87 -4.70 19.87
C VAL A 151 -1.80 -5.51 20.61
N VAL A 152 -0.51 -5.18 20.45
CA VAL A 152 0.58 -5.83 21.19
C VAL A 152 0.76 -5.27 22.61
N GLY A 153 -0.08 -4.31 23.03
CA GLY A 153 -0.10 -3.75 24.38
C GLY A 153 0.81 -2.55 24.61
N ASP A 154 1.46 -2.01 23.57
CA ASP A 154 2.22 -0.75 23.64
C ASP A 154 1.32 0.46 23.34
N HIS A 155 0.37 0.67 24.25
CA HIS A 155 -0.58 1.77 24.18
C HIS A 155 0.11 3.14 24.07
N ALA A 156 1.16 3.37 24.85
CA ALA A 156 1.88 4.65 24.86
C ALA A 156 2.49 4.98 23.48
N ARG A 157 3.07 3.99 22.78
CA ARG A 157 3.54 4.17 21.41
C ARG A 157 2.39 4.36 20.42
N ALA A 158 1.28 3.64 20.56
CA ALA A 158 0.10 3.82 19.71
C ALA A 158 -0.43 5.26 19.77
N VAL A 159 -0.58 5.82 20.98
CA VAL A 159 -0.98 7.22 21.19
C VAL A 159 0.01 8.18 20.54
N ARG A 160 1.32 8.00 20.78
CA ARG A 160 2.35 8.86 20.19
C ARG A 160 2.29 8.86 18.66
N LEU A 161 2.22 7.69 18.03
CA LEU A 161 2.15 7.55 16.58
C LEU A 161 0.90 8.22 15.99
N LEU A 162 -0.25 8.12 16.67
CA LEU A 162 -1.48 8.81 16.25
C LEU A 162 -1.34 10.33 16.32
N LEU A 163 -0.80 10.85 17.42
CA LEU A 163 -0.61 12.29 17.60
C LEU A 163 0.41 12.86 16.61
N GLU A 164 1.44 12.10 16.23
CA GLU A 164 2.38 12.48 15.17
C GLU A 164 1.76 12.43 13.77
N LEU A 165 0.87 11.47 13.53
CA LEU A 165 0.21 11.29 12.23
C LEU A 165 -0.87 12.35 11.98
N TYR A 166 -1.61 12.74 13.02
CA TYR A 166 -2.76 13.63 12.90
C TYR A 166 -2.46 14.99 12.23
N PRO A 167 -1.40 15.73 12.58
CA PRO A 167 -1.06 16.99 11.90
C PRO A 167 -0.82 16.83 10.39
N ARG A 168 -0.41 15.64 9.94
CA ARG A 168 -0.04 15.35 8.55
C ARG A 168 -1.24 15.04 7.66
N ILE A 169 -2.22 14.31 8.20
CA ILE A 169 -3.36 13.79 7.40
C ILE A 169 -4.73 14.09 7.99
N GLY A 170 -4.84 14.44 9.27
CA GLY A 170 -6.11 14.62 9.98
C GLY A 170 -6.95 15.79 9.47
N LYS A 171 -6.35 16.74 8.75
CA LYS A 171 -7.03 17.87 8.10
C LYS A 171 -7.64 17.53 6.74
N ASP A 172 -7.21 16.42 6.13
CA ASP A 172 -7.76 15.97 4.84
C ASP A 172 -9.02 15.15 5.10
N ARG A 173 -10.14 15.59 4.50
CA ARG A 173 -11.46 14.94 4.63
C ARG A 173 -11.43 13.46 4.26
N LEU A 174 -10.56 13.04 3.33
CA LEU A 174 -10.42 11.64 2.92
C LEU A 174 -9.85 10.76 4.03
N TRP A 175 -8.99 11.32 4.88
CA TRP A 175 -8.28 10.59 5.94
C TRP A 175 -8.86 10.81 7.33
N GLN A 176 -9.62 11.89 7.51
CA GLN A 176 -10.20 12.27 8.79
C GLN A 176 -11.05 11.14 9.39
N GLY A 177 -12.00 10.60 8.65
CA GLY A 177 -12.83 9.50 9.16
C GLY A 177 -12.01 8.28 9.57
N ARG A 178 -10.90 8.02 8.87
CA ARG A 178 -10.02 6.86 9.13
C ARG A 178 -9.21 7.04 10.40
N ILE A 179 -8.58 8.21 10.57
CA ILE A 179 -7.76 8.48 11.77
C ILE A 179 -8.62 8.57 13.03
N HIS A 180 -9.84 9.11 12.95
CA HIS A 180 -10.76 9.15 14.08
C HIS A 180 -11.26 7.76 14.49
N ARG A 181 -11.51 6.85 13.55
CA ARG A 181 -11.85 5.44 13.88
C ARG A 181 -10.72 4.76 14.63
N LEU A 182 -9.49 4.92 14.16
CA LEU A 182 -8.33 4.35 14.86
C LEU A 182 -8.12 5.01 16.23
N ALA A 183 -8.23 6.32 16.33
CA ALA A 183 -8.10 7.01 17.62
C ALA A 183 -9.17 6.60 18.63
N ALA A 184 -10.42 6.44 18.18
CA ALA A 184 -11.49 5.90 19.02
C ALA A 184 -11.19 4.46 19.49
N ARG A 185 -10.60 3.62 18.62
CA ARG A 185 -10.19 2.26 18.98
C ARG A 185 -9.09 2.24 20.05
N VAL A 186 -8.13 3.17 19.96
CA VAL A 186 -7.03 3.33 20.91
C VAL A 186 -7.49 4.07 22.18
N GLY A 187 -8.58 4.83 22.14
CA GLY A 187 -9.03 5.65 23.27
C GLY A 187 -8.33 7.01 23.36
N VAL A 188 -7.94 7.58 22.21
CA VAL A 188 -7.31 8.90 22.10
C VAL A 188 -8.31 9.91 21.57
N GLU A 189 -8.47 11.02 22.29
CA GLU A 189 -9.18 12.19 21.77
C GLU A 189 -8.26 12.98 20.85
N LEU A 190 -8.60 13.00 19.56
CA LEU A 190 -7.93 13.87 18.59
C LEU A 190 -8.60 15.26 18.59
N PRO A 191 -7.83 16.33 18.33
CA PRO A 191 -8.42 17.66 18.18
C PRO A 191 -9.59 17.62 17.20
N SER A 192 -10.71 18.24 17.57
CA SER A 192 -11.77 18.45 16.60
C SER A 192 -11.25 19.41 15.54
N THR A 193 -11.22 18.99 14.27
CA THR A 193 -11.12 19.99 13.21
C THR A 193 -12.47 20.69 13.18
N GLN A 194 -12.69 21.68 14.05
CA GLN A 194 -13.71 22.66 13.71
C GLN A 194 -13.30 23.17 12.33
N PRO A 195 -14.18 23.11 11.31
CA PRO A 195 -13.91 23.82 10.08
C PRO A 195 -13.69 25.25 10.54
N THR A 196 -12.48 25.76 10.44
CA THR A 196 -12.24 27.18 10.49
C THR A 196 -13.00 27.73 9.30
N HIS A 197 -14.28 28.05 9.52
CA HIS A 197 -15.01 29.08 8.82
C HIS A 197 -14.29 30.39 9.18
N GLN A 198 -13.02 30.52 8.77
CA GLN A 198 -12.55 31.81 8.35
C GLN A 198 -13.31 32.05 7.06
N SER A 199 -14.50 32.64 7.22
CA SER A 199 -15.10 33.44 6.17
C SER A 199 -13.98 34.34 5.66
N THR A 200 -13.41 34.00 4.51
CA THR A 200 -12.63 34.96 3.75
C THR A 200 -13.50 36.21 3.70
N PRO A 201 -13.03 37.37 4.20
CA PRO A 201 -13.79 38.60 4.00
C PRO A 201 -14.06 38.67 2.51
N ALA A 202 -15.34 38.78 2.13
CA ALA A 202 -15.71 38.96 0.74
C ALA A 202 -14.90 40.17 0.24
N ASP A 203 -13.90 39.93 -0.59
CA ASP A 203 -13.16 41.00 -1.24
C ASP A 203 -14.14 41.69 -2.18
N PRO A 204 -14.56 42.95 -1.92
CA PRO A 204 -15.57 43.62 -2.71
C PRO A 204 -15.08 43.96 -4.14
N ARG A 205 -13.85 43.58 -4.52
CA ARG A 205 -13.26 43.88 -5.82
C ARG A 205 -13.61 42.92 -6.96
N TRP A 206 -14.35 41.83 -6.72
CA TRP A 206 -14.63 40.81 -7.74
C TRP A 206 -16.07 40.77 -8.28
N THR A 207 -16.80 41.89 -8.25
CA THR A 207 -18.14 42.00 -8.89
C THR A 207 -18.12 42.55 -10.32
N ARG A 208 -17.01 42.51 -11.07
CA ARG A 208 -17.05 42.89 -12.50
C ARG A 208 -16.30 41.95 -13.42
N HIS A 209 -17.01 41.64 -14.51
CA HIS A 209 -16.57 41.04 -15.77
C HIS A 209 -16.44 39.52 -15.81
N TRP A 210 -17.56 38.84 -16.07
CA TRP A 210 -17.64 37.77 -17.10
C TRP A 210 -19.07 37.70 -17.66
N LEU A 211 -19.36 38.59 -18.60
CA LEU A 211 -20.33 38.42 -19.68
C LEU A 211 -19.54 38.61 -20.98
N THR A 212 -19.88 37.81 -22.00
CA THR A 212 -19.14 37.53 -23.26
C THR A 212 -18.07 36.44 -23.11
N SER A 213 -18.01 35.38 -23.90
CA SER A 213 -18.69 35.02 -25.15
C SER A 213 -18.50 33.51 -25.38
N VAL A 214 -19.58 32.78 -25.68
CA VAL A 214 -19.52 31.37 -26.09
C VAL A 214 -19.47 31.30 -27.61
N PRO A 215 -18.43 30.72 -28.24
CA PRO A 215 -18.49 30.36 -29.65
C PRO A 215 -19.20 29.01 -29.81
N ASN A 216 -20.17 29.03 -30.71
CA ASN A 216 -20.97 27.91 -31.19
C ASN A 216 -20.06 26.87 -31.88
N VAL A 217 -20.07 25.61 -31.43
CA VAL A 217 -19.37 24.50 -32.11
C VAL A 217 -20.37 23.76 -32.98
N GLU A 218 -20.34 24.06 -34.28
CA GLU A 218 -21.05 23.32 -35.31
C GLU A 218 -20.39 21.97 -35.61
N ALA A 219 -21.26 21.05 -36.03
CA ALA A 219 -21.02 19.66 -36.32
C ALA A 219 -19.97 19.39 -37.41
N ARG A 220 -19.18 18.33 -37.21
CA ARG A 220 -18.55 17.58 -38.31
C ARG A 220 -19.04 16.13 -38.31
N ARG A 221 -19.87 15.83 -39.30
CA ARG A 221 -20.10 14.48 -39.83
C ARG A 221 -18.93 14.10 -40.75
N LEU A 222 -18.44 12.87 -40.64
CA LEU A 222 -17.67 12.13 -41.65
C LEU A 222 -18.34 10.74 -41.66
N ARG A 223 -19.02 10.30 -42.73
CA ARG A 223 -18.49 9.68 -43.97
C ARG A 223 -17.37 8.68 -43.70
#